data_AF-A0A2L0B7N6-F1
#
_entry.id   AF-A0A2L0B7N6-F1
#
_cell.length_a   1.000
_cell.length_b   1.000
_cell.length_c   1.000
_cell.angle_alpha   90.00
_cell.angle_beta   90.00
_cell.angle_gamma   90.00
#
_symmetry.space_group_name_H-M   'P 1'
#
loop_
_entity.id
_entity.type
_entity.pdbx_description
1 polymer ?
#
loop_
_entity_poly.entity_id
_entity_poly.type
_entity_poly.pdbx_seq_one_letter_code
_entity_poly.pdbx_strand_id
1 'polypeptide(L)'
;LNVNDCQPNPCQNGGTCHDLVNNFLCSCPPGTLGLVCEINIDDCRPDSCHNNGTCVDKVRGFECKCPPGFVGPRCEGDINECLSNPCSNAGTLDCVQLVNDYHCNCKAGYMGRHCERKVNFCATSPCQNGGVCTTIHAGHKCTCQEGFYGKNCEFSGYDCDSDPCQNGGVCKISDGGGYICNCPMGTSGTNCEIDSLNECDSNPCQHPDAICQDKLGDYVCYCPAKHVGKNCEMYDHNAPAGIGQTVSTIRQDIKSFYAKDLERERQNCLKKNCPMKRGNRVCDEECNSYACDFDGNDCSLGINPWANCTAPTKCWAVFMDGICNEECNNPECLFDGRDCQKILQPCNPIYDAYCQKHYANGHCDYGCNNAEC
;
A
#
# COMPACT_ATOMS: atom_id res chain seq x y z
N LEU A 1 53.23 29.71 65.94
CA LEU A 1 53.61 28.40 65.37
C LEU A 1 52.40 27.93 64.57
N ASN A 2 52.51 27.65 63.27
CA ASN A 2 51.41 27.04 62.52
C ASN A 2 51.50 25.53 62.67
N VAL A 3 50.42 24.87 63.07
CA VAL A 3 50.33 23.41 63.08
C VAL A 3 49.78 23.01 61.71
N ASN A 4 50.30 21.93 61.12
CA ASN A 4 49.79 21.44 59.85
C ASN A 4 48.42 20.78 60.06
N ASP A 5 47.35 21.52 59.77
CA ASP A 5 45.97 21.09 60.00
C ASP A 5 45.51 20.07 58.94
N CYS A 6 46.34 19.76 57.94
CA CYS A 6 46.11 18.73 56.93
C CYS A 6 46.66 17.33 57.30
N GLN A 7 47.09 17.11 58.55
CA GLN A 7 47.60 15.80 58.98
C GLN A 7 46.92 15.30 60.28
N PRO A 8 46.15 14.18 60.21
CA PRO A 8 45.79 13.40 59.01
C PRO A 8 44.88 14.20 58.05
N ASN A 9 44.87 13.86 56.75
CA ASN A 9 44.09 14.59 55.75
C ASN A 9 42.59 14.62 56.13
N PRO A 10 42.03 15.80 56.45
CA PRO A 10 40.63 15.92 56.87
C PRO A 10 39.64 15.83 55.70
N CYS A 11 40.10 16.06 54.46
CA CYS A 11 39.23 16.09 53.29
C CYS A 11 38.86 14.67 52.82
N GLN A 12 37.57 14.40 52.71
CA GLN A 12 36.98 13.14 52.27
C GLN A 12 36.82 13.09 50.74
N ASN A 13 36.39 11.93 50.21
CA ASN A 13 36.04 11.74 48.79
C ASN A 13 37.11 12.17 47.77
N GLY A 14 38.39 12.12 48.16
CA GLY A 14 39.51 12.53 47.33
C GLY A 14 39.73 14.05 47.24
N GLY A 15 39.19 14.81 48.19
CA GLY A 15 39.45 16.24 48.35
C GLY A 15 40.91 16.58 48.64
N THR A 16 41.35 17.72 48.13
CA THR A 16 42.72 18.23 48.34
C THR A 16 42.72 19.21 49.52
N CYS A 17 43.51 18.92 50.55
CA CYS A 17 43.64 19.79 51.73
C CYS A 17 44.67 20.90 51.49
N HIS A 18 44.32 22.11 51.94
CA HIS A 18 45.17 23.29 51.95
C HIS A 18 45.32 23.79 53.39
N ASP A 19 46.56 23.79 53.91
CA ASP A 19 46.91 24.25 55.25
C ASP A 19 46.79 25.78 55.35
N LEU A 20 46.09 26.29 56.37
CA LEU A 20 45.93 27.71 56.66
C LEU A 20 46.43 28.02 58.09
N VAL A 21 46.30 29.27 58.54
CA VAL A 21 46.72 29.65 59.89
C VAL A 21 45.63 29.29 60.90
N ASN A 22 45.89 28.29 61.76
CA ASN A 22 44.95 27.71 62.72
C ASN A 22 43.64 27.17 62.08
N ASN A 23 43.70 26.75 60.82
CA ASN A 23 42.55 26.22 60.08
C ASN A 23 43.02 25.48 58.82
N PHE A 24 42.11 24.82 58.13
CA PHE A 24 42.36 24.21 56.81
C PHE A 24 41.22 24.53 55.83
N LEU A 25 41.48 24.33 54.54
CA LEU A 25 40.49 24.42 53.47
C LEU A 25 40.56 23.20 52.57
N CYS A 26 39.41 22.58 52.26
CA CYS A 26 39.33 21.47 51.31
C CYS A 26 38.87 21.97 49.94
N SER A 27 39.66 21.68 48.91
CA SER A 27 39.21 21.77 47.51
C SER A 27 38.52 20.48 47.12
N CYS A 28 37.19 20.55 46.95
CA CYS A 28 36.38 19.39 46.62
C CYS A 28 36.43 19.07 45.11
N PRO A 29 36.62 17.79 44.74
CA PRO A 29 36.51 17.38 43.34
C PRO A 29 35.07 17.54 42.82
N PRO A 30 34.87 17.62 41.49
CA PRO A 30 33.54 17.66 40.91
C PRO A 30 32.66 16.50 41.41
N GLY A 31 31.38 16.79 41.70
CA GLY A 31 30.44 15.81 42.25
C GLY A 31 30.46 15.70 43.79
N THR A 32 31.24 16.53 44.50
CA THR A 32 31.28 16.52 45.97
C THR A 32 31.13 17.92 46.55
N LEU A 33 30.54 18.02 47.75
CA LEU A 33 30.27 19.26 48.48
C LEU A 33 30.56 19.08 49.98
N GLY A 34 30.51 20.19 50.72
CA GLY A 34 30.75 20.21 52.17
C GLY A 34 32.08 20.84 52.52
N LEU A 35 32.31 21.05 53.82
CA LEU A 35 33.52 21.72 54.31
C LEU A 35 34.76 20.83 54.20
N VAL A 36 34.54 19.51 54.29
CA VAL A 36 35.56 18.48 54.12
C VAL A 36 35.22 17.55 52.96
N CYS A 37 34.40 18.00 52.01
CA CYS A 37 33.94 17.20 50.86
C CYS A 37 33.19 15.92 51.24
N GLU A 38 32.51 15.93 52.39
CA GLU A 38 31.78 14.81 52.96
C GLU A 38 30.48 14.46 52.23
N ILE A 39 29.94 15.38 51.43
CA ILE A 39 28.70 15.19 50.68
C ILE A 39 29.04 14.71 49.27
N ASN A 40 28.62 13.50 48.90
CA ASN A 40 28.59 13.05 47.50
C ASN A 40 27.27 13.50 46.87
N ILE A 41 27.32 14.14 45.72
CA ILE A 41 26.12 14.48 44.95
C ILE A 41 25.64 13.21 44.25
N ASP A 42 24.35 12.88 44.38
CA ASP A 42 23.76 11.74 43.69
C ASP A 42 23.72 12.00 42.17
N ASP A 43 24.57 11.29 41.44
CA ASP A 43 24.68 11.38 39.98
C ASP A 43 23.63 10.51 39.25
N CYS A 44 22.78 9.77 39.98
CA CYS A 44 21.71 8.96 39.40
C CYS A 44 20.46 9.79 39.07
N ARG A 45 20.20 9.92 37.77
CA ARG A 45 18.98 10.51 37.20
C ARG A 45 18.14 9.43 36.52
N PRO A 46 16.84 9.67 36.28
CA PRO A 46 15.95 8.69 35.65
C PRO A 46 16.50 8.08 34.36
N ASP A 47 17.23 8.85 33.56
CA ASP A 47 17.81 8.40 32.29
C ASP A 47 19.29 7.99 32.41
N SER A 48 19.89 7.93 33.60
CA SER A 48 21.32 7.63 33.75
C SER A 48 21.70 6.26 33.18
N CYS A 49 20.82 5.26 33.29
CA CYS A 49 21.01 3.92 32.74
C CYS A 49 19.87 3.57 31.76
N HIS A 50 20.22 3.00 30.61
CA HIS A 50 19.29 2.52 29.60
C HIS A 50 18.81 1.09 29.89
N ASN A 51 17.81 0.62 29.14
CA ASN A 51 17.33 -0.76 29.14
C ASN A 51 17.04 -1.31 30.54
N ASN A 52 16.40 -0.49 31.39
CA ASN A 52 16.05 -0.84 32.77
C ASN A 52 17.27 -1.18 33.66
N GLY A 53 18.43 -0.61 33.33
CA GLY A 53 19.65 -0.68 34.13
C GLY A 53 19.49 -0.01 35.49
N THR A 54 20.12 -0.57 36.52
CA THR A 54 20.10 -0.01 37.87
C THR A 54 21.27 0.96 38.04
N CYS A 55 20.97 2.23 38.26
CA CYS A 55 21.98 3.24 38.57
C CYS A 55 22.48 3.10 40.01
N VAL A 56 23.80 3.12 40.19
CA VAL A 56 24.46 3.12 41.49
C VAL A 56 25.36 4.33 41.56
N ASP A 57 25.03 5.25 42.46
CA ASP A 57 25.83 6.44 42.74
C ASP A 57 27.23 6.07 43.24
N LYS A 58 28.25 6.81 42.79
CA LYS A 58 29.65 6.65 43.15
C LYS A 58 30.26 8.00 43.45
N VAL A 59 31.41 7.98 44.13
CA VAL A 59 32.20 9.19 44.32
C VAL A 59 32.72 9.64 42.95
N ARG A 60 32.26 10.82 42.49
CA ARG A 60 32.62 11.47 41.21
C ARG A 60 31.96 10.88 39.96
N GLY A 61 30.78 10.28 40.08
CA GLY A 61 29.99 9.79 38.95
C GLY A 61 29.02 8.68 39.34
N PHE A 62 28.51 7.95 38.36
CA PHE A 62 27.62 6.80 38.59
C PHE A 62 28.09 5.57 37.82
N GLU A 63 27.62 4.40 38.26
CA GLU A 63 27.82 3.11 37.59
C GLU A 63 26.46 2.50 37.27
N CYS A 64 26.27 2.00 36.05
CA CYS A 64 25.08 1.26 35.67
C CYS A 64 25.30 -0.24 35.81
N LYS A 65 24.42 -0.91 36.57
CA LYS A 65 24.32 -2.36 36.59
C LYS A 65 23.32 -2.81 35.54
N CYS A 66 23.82 -3.42 34.48
CA CYS A 66 22.99 -3.86 33.37
C CYS A 66 22.25 -5.15 33.68
N PRO A 67 20.96 -5.26 33.29
CA PRO A 67 20.28 -6.54 33.33
C PRO A 67 20.91 -7.51 32.31
N PRO A 68 20.67 -8.82 32.47
CA PRO A 68 21.07 -9.81 31.47
C PRO A 68 20.56 -9.40 30.07
N GLY A 69 21.40 -9.60 29.05
CA GLY A 69 21.10 -9.21 27.66
C GLY A 69 21.59 -7.82 27.26
N PHE A 70 22.07 -7.00 28.19
CA PHE A 70 22.55 -5.64 27.90
C PHE A 70 23.99 -5.40 28.36
N VAL A 71 24.69 -4.53 27.64
CA VAL A 71 26.09 -4.18 27.84
C VAL A 71 26.35 -2.69 27.62
N GLY A 72 27.53 -2.24 28.03
CA GLY A 72 27.96 -0.85 27.91
C GLY A 72 27.93 -0.11 29.25
N PRO A 73 28.66 1.03 29.36
CA PRO A 73 28.76 1.81 30.59
C PRO A 73 27.41 2.35 31.09
N ARG A 74 26.41 2.49 30.22
CA ARG A 74 25.04 2.91 30.55
C ARG A 74 24.01 1.87 30.12
N CYS A 75 24.40 0.62 29.85
CA CYS A 75 23.51 -0.45 29.39
C CYS A 75 22.81 -0.14 28.06
N GLU A 76 23.44 0.66 27.21
CA GLU A 76 22.90 1.12 25.93
C GLU A 76 23.00 0.06 24.82
N GLY A 77 23.88 -0.91 24.97
CA GLY A 77 24.11 -1.97 23.99
C GLY A 77 23.26 -3.20 24.30
N ASP A 78 22.63 -3.75 23.27
CA ASP A 78 21.96 -5.05 23.30
C ASP A 78 22.97 -6.15 22.90
N ILE A 79 22.99 -7.26 23.65
CA ILE A 79 23.86 -8.40 23.35
C ILE A 79 23.29 -9.15 22.16
N ASN A 80 24.09 -9.40 21.14
CA ASN A 80 23.64 -10.23 20.03
C ASN A 80 23.65 -11.73 20.40
N GLU A 81 22.49 -12.30 20.75
CA GLU A 81 22.36 -13.71 21.13
C GLU A 81 22.61 -14.67 19.96
N CYS A 82 22.38 -14.23 18.70
CA CYS A 82 22.64 -15.05 17.52
C CYS A 82 24.12 -15.46 17.38
N LEU A 83 25.06 -14.66 17.92
CA LEU A 83 26.49 -14.99 17.89
C LEU A 83 26.83 -16.25 18.72
N SER A 84 25.97 -16.65 19.64
CA SER A 84 26.14 -17.89 20.41
C SER A 84 25.70 -19.14 19.64
N ASN A 85 25.27 -19.00 18.38
CA ASN A 85 24.70 -20.06 17.54
C ASN A 85 23.56 -20.84 18.24
N PRO A 86 22.53 -20.17 18.78
CA PRO A 86 21.45 -20.85 19.49
C PRO A 86 20.57 -21.68 18.54
N CYS A 87 20.54 -21.36 17.25
CA CYS A 87 19.68 -22.00 16.26
C CYS A 87 20.30 -23.28 15.68
N SER A 88 19.46 -24.26 15.32
CA SER A 88 19.89 -25.51 14.69
C SER A 88 20.35 -25.27 13.24
N ASN A 89 21.63 -25.50 12.96
CA ASN A 89 22.21 -25.36 11.62
C ASN A 89 21.45 -26.13 10.53
N ALA A 90 20.90 -27.30 10.86
CA ALA A 90 20.16 -28.11 9.92
C ALA A 90 18.80 -27.48 9.57
N GLY A 91 18.10 -26.95 10.57
CA GLY A 91 16.71 -26.49 10.47
C GLY A 91 16.51 -25.00 10.30
N THR A 92 17.55 -24.18 10.46
CA THR A 92 17.44 -22.71 10.44
C THR A 92 17.93 -22.13 9.12
N LEU A 93 17.17 -21.16 8.60
CA LEU A 93 17.51 -20.33 7.43
C LEU A 93 18.39 -19.15 7.86
N ASP A 94 17.97 -18.45 8.92
CA ASP A 94 18.67 -17.29 9.48
C ASP A 94 18.30 -17.12 10.97
N CYS A 95 19.18 -16.47 11.74
CA CYS A 95 18.93 -16.05 13.11
C CYS A 95 18.73 -14.54 13.15
N VAL A 96 17.57 -14.11 13.64
CA VAL A 96 17.22 -12.70 13.76
C VAL A 96 17.47 -12.24 15.18
N GLN A 97 18.30 -11.22 15.33
CA GLN A 97 18.52 -10.52 16.60
C GLN A 97 17.27 -9.69 16.95
N LEU A 98 16.81 -9.83 18.20
CA LEU A 98 15.74 -9.02 18.78
C LEU A 98 16.29 -8.35 20.06
N VAL A 99 15.55 -7.41 20.64
CA VAL A 99 15.98 -6.77 21.90
C VAL A 99 15.91 -7.80 23.03
N ASN A 100 17.05 -8.16 23.62
CA ASN A 100 17.20 -9.15 24.68
C ASN A 100 16.56 -10.52 24.35
N ASP A 101 16.54 -10.90 23.06
CA ASP A 101 16.05 -12.19 22.59
C ASP A 101 16.53 -12.44 21.15
N TYR A 102 16.24 -13.62 20.63
CA TYR A 102 16.50 -13.96 19.24
C TYR A 102 15.37 -14.82 18.67
N HIS A 103 15.25 -14.83 17.34
CA HIS A 103 14.30 -15.67 16.63
C HIS A 103 15.00 -16.48 15.54
N CYS A 104 14.86 -17.81 15.58
CA CYS A 104 15.34 -18.69 14.53
C CYS A 104 14.28 -18.81 13.43
N ASN A 105 14.57 -18.30 12.24
CA ASN A 105 13.72 -18.51 11.08
C ASN A 105 13.89 -19.94 10.57
N CYS A 106 12.89 -20.79 10.78
CA CYS A 106 12.99 -22.20 10.41
C CYS A 106 12.79 -22.41 8.90
N LYS A 107 13.59 -23.33 8.34
CA LYS A 107 13.38 -23.89 7.00
C LYS A 107 12.04 -24.62 6.96
N ALA A 108 11.45 -24.72 5.77
CA ALA A 108 10.20 -25.46 5.57
C ALA A 108 10.31 -26.90 6.13
N GLY A 109 9.33 -27.27 6.96
CA GLY A 109 9.32 -28.57 7.64
C GLY A 109 10.22 -28.67 8.88
N TYR A 110 10.64 -27.53 9.45
CA TYR A 110 11.27 -27.46 10.76
C TYR A 110 10.47 -26.56 11.70
N MET A 111 10.47 -26.87 12.99
CA MET A 111 9.83 -26.07 14.05
C MET A 111 10.61 -26.17 15.36
N GLY A 112 10.15 -25.41 16.36
CA GLY A 112 10.80 -25.30 17.66
C GLY A 112 11.52 -23.95 17.81
N ARG A 113 11.84 -23.56 19.05
CA ARG A 113 12.51 -22.27 19.32
C ARG A 113 13.86 -22.18 18.62
N HIS A 114 14.50 -23.32 18.38
CA HIS A 114 15.80 -23.44 17.75
C HIS A 114 15.72 -24.17 16.39
N CYS A 115 14.52 -24.34 15.82
CA CYS A 115 14.30 -25.14 14.60
C CYS A 115 14.86 -26.57 14.70
N GLU A 116 14.88 -27.14 15.89
CA GLU A 116 15.49 -28.42 16.21
C GLU A 116 14.60 -29.61 15.83
N ARG A 117 13.31 -29.38 15.59
CA ARG A 117 12.33 -30.44 15.30
C ARG A 117 11.96 -30.46 13.82
N LYS A 118 12.22 -31.58 13.15
CA LYS A 118 11.74 -31.83 11.78
C LYS A 118 10.28 -32.31 11.81
N VAL A 119 9.42 -31.69 11.02
CA VAL A 119 7.99 -31.97 10.95
C VAL A 119 7.53 -32.01 9.51
N ASN A 120 6.73 -33.02 9.18
CA ASN A 120 6.01 -33.07 7.92
C ASN A 120 4.56 -32.65 8.16
N PHE A 121 4.23 -31.40 7.84
CA PHE A 121 2.87 -30.86 8.00
C PHE A 121 1.85 -31.50 7.07
N CYS A 122 2.30 -32.19 6.01
CA CYS A 122 1.44 -32.94 5.10
C CYS A 122 1.28 -34.43 5.49
N ALA A 123 1.89 -34.89 6.58
CA ALA A 123 1.87 -36.31 6.96
C ALA A 123 0.46 -36.85 7.27
N THR A 124 -0.45 -35.99 7.72
CA THR A 124 -1.84 -36.33 8.02
C THR A 124 -2.78 -36.05 6.86
N SER A 125 -2.26 -35.72 5.66
CA SER A 125 -3.06 -35.33 4.49
C SER A 125 -4.13 -34.28 4.83
N PRO A 126 -3.74 -33.10 5.34
CA PRO A 126 -4.69 -32.10 5.83
C PRO A 126 -5.58 -31.49 4.74
N CYS A 127 -5.15 -31.53 3.48
CA CYS A 127 -5.94 -31.04 2.34
C CYS A 127 -7.02 -32.04 1.94
N GLN A 128 -8.27 -31.61 1.98
CA GLN A 128 -9.45 -32.38 1.60
C GLN A 128 -9.73 -32.27 0.09
N ASN A 129 -10.71 -33.04 -0.40
CA ASN A 129 -11.24 -32.93 -1.76
C ASN A 129 -10.19 -32.98 -2.89
N GLY A 130 -9.13 -33.77 -2.71
CA GLY A 130 -8.07 -33.92 -3.73
C GLY A 130 -7.12 -32.72 -3.83
N GLY A 131 -7.10 -31.83 -2.83
CA GLY A 131 -6.16 -30.73 -2.75
C GLY A 131 -4.71 -31.20 -2.59
N VAL A 132 -3.78 -30.49 -3.23
CA VAL A 132 -2.34 -30.81 -3.18
C VAL A 132 -1.71 -30.11 -1.98
N CYS A 133 -1.15 -30.88 -1.05
CA CYS A 133 -0.47 -30.36 0.13
C CYS A 133 0.99 -30.02 -0.16
N THR A 134 1.41 -28.81 0.19
CA THR A 134 2.81 -28.38 0.15
C THR A 134 3.24 -27.86 1.52
N THR A 135 4.44 -28.23 1.97
CA THR A 135 4.99 -27.73 3.25
C THR A 135 5.57 -26.34 3.04
N ILE A 136 5.22 -25.41 3.91
CA ILE A 136 5.72 -24.02 3.92
C ILE A 136 6.51 -23.74 5.21
N HIS A 137 7.09 -22.54 5.34
CA HIS A 137 7.93 -22.15 6.49
C HIS A 137 7.25 -22.40 7.85
N ALA A 138 5.93 -22.21 7.95
CA ALA A 138 5.16 -22.46 9.15
C ALA A 138 3.84 -23.17 8.81
N GLY A 139 3.89 -24.49 8.64
CA GLY A 139 2.71 -25.31 8.40
C GLY A 139 2.63 -25.88 6.99
N HIS A 140 1.41 -25.97 6.48
CA HIS A 140 1.10 -26.47 5.14
C HIS A 140 0.25 -25.46 4.36
N LYS A 141 0.35 -25.50 3.04
CA LYS A 141 -0.53 -24.83 2.09
C LYS A 141 -1.22 -25.88 1.22
N CYS A 142 -2.53 -25.79 1.13
CA CYS A 142 -3.33 -26.60 0.24
C CYS A 142 -3.59 -25.83 -1.05
N THR A 143 -3.30 -26.46 -2.18
CA THR A 143 -3.76 -26.00 -3.50
C THR A 143 -5.02 -26.76 -3.84
N CYS A 144 -6.16 -26.07 -3.89
CA CYS A 144 -7.46 -26.68 -4.10
C CYS A 144 -7.72 -26.96 -5.59
N GLN A 145 -8.50 -28.01 -5.85
CA GLN A 145 -9.03 -28.30 -7.17
C GLN A 145 -10.13 -27.30 -7.54
N GLU A 146 -10.45 -27.19 -8.83
CA GLU A 146 -11.49 -26.28 -9.32
C GLU A 146 -12.84 -26.51 -8.61
N GLY A 147 -13.46 -25.44 -8.11
CA GLY A 147 -14.73 -25.50 -7.36
C GLY A 147 -14.60 -25.77 -5.86
N PHE A 148 -13.39 -25.93 -5.33
CA PHE A 148 -13.13 -26.06 -3.89
C PHE A 148 -12.29 -24.90 -3.37
N TYR A 149 -12.56 -24.49 -2.13
CA TYR A 149 -11.86 -23.39 -1.48
C TYR A 149 -11.77 -23.61 0.04
N GLY A 150 -11.12 -22.67 0.73
CA GLY A 150 -10.79 -22.78 2.15
C GLY A 150 -9.36 -23.22 2.41
N LYS A 151 -8.91 -23.07 3.65
CA LYS A 151 -7.52 -23.34 4.07
C LYS A 151 -7.08 -24.77 3.81
N ASN A 152 -7.99 -25.72 3.92
CA ASN A 152 -7.78 -27.15 3.71
C ASN A 152 -8.61 -27.70 2.54
N CYS A 153 -9.15 -26.85 1.65
CA CYS A 153 -10.06 -27.25 0.58
C CYS A 153 -11.32 -27.97 1.07
N GLU A 154 -11.79 -27.61 2.26
CA GLU A 154 -12.91 -28.24 2.96
C GLU A 154 -14.28 -27.81 2.40
N PHE A 155 -14.34 -26.67 1.70
CA PHE A 155 -15.58 -26.11 1.18
C PHE A 155 -15.69 -26.35 -0.33
N SER A 156 -16.93 -26.58 -0.78
CA SER A 156 -17.30 -26.81 -2.18
C SER A 156 -18.43 -25.89 -2.58
N GLY A 157 -18.31 -25.22 -3.73
CA GLY A 157 -19.35 -24.34 -4.28
C GLY A 157 -18.83 -22.93 -4.57
N TYR A 158 -19.72 -22.06 -5.02
CA TYR A 158 -19.45 -20.67 -5.32
C TYR A 158 -20.37 -19.83 -4.44
N ASP A 159 -19.92 -19.42 -3.25
CA ASP A 159 -20.74 -18.64 -2.31
C ASP A 159 -21.23 -17.31 -2.88
N CYS A 160 -20.59 -16.84 -3.97
CA CYS A 160 -20.97 -15.66 -4.71
C CYS A 160 -22.01 -15.91 -5.83
N ASP A 161 -22.33 -17.17 -6.18
CA ASP A 161 -23.28 -17.47 -7.26
C ASP A 161 -24.72 -17.02 -6.93
N SER A 162 -25.04 -16.91 -5.65
CA SER A 162 -26.33 -16.37 -5.19
C SER A 162 -26.37 -14.84 -5.15
N ASP A 163 -25.34 -14.15 -5.66
CA ASP A 163 -25.16 -12.69 -5.61
C ASP A 163 -25.53 -12.09 -4.25
N PRO A 164 -24.90 -12.54 -3.15
CA PRO A 164 -25.31 -12.15 -1.79
C PRO A 164 -25.05 -10.67 -1.46
N CYS A 165 -24.18 -10.00 -2.21
CA CYS A 165 -23.82 -8.60 -2.00
C CYS A 165 -24.81 -7.66 -2.69
N GLN A 166 -25.39 -6.73 -1.92
CA GLN A 166 -26.39 -5.78 -2.39
C GLN A 166 -25.72 -4.46 -2.79
N ASN A 167 -26.50 -3.57 -3.43
CA ASN A 167 -26.12 -2.17 -3.73
C ASN A 167 -24.79 -2.00 -4.48
N GLY A 168 -24.47 -2.93 -5.39
CA GLY A 168 -23.24 -2.88 -6.17
C GLY A 168 -22.00 -3.36 -5.42
N GLY A 169 -22.16 -4.00 -4.26
CA GLY A 169 -21.08 -4.68 -3.55
C GLY A 169 -20.45 -5.79 -4.38
N VAL A 170 -19.12 -5.89 -4.36
CA VAL A 170 -18.37 -6.93 -5.09
C VAL A 170 -18.11 -8.11 -4.18
N CYS A 171 -18.76 -9.24 -4.48
CA CYS A 171 -18.58 -10.49 -3.76
C CYS A 171 -17.19 -11.11 -4.01
N LYS A 172 -16.54 -11.56 -2.95
CA LYS A 172 -15.31 -12.36 -3.01
C LYS A 172 -15.42 -13.55 -2.07
N ILE A 173 -14.86 -14.68 -2.47
CA ILE A 173 -14.75 -15.86 -1.62
C ILE A 173 -13.66 -15.62 -0.56
N SER A 174 -13.93 -16.02 0.68
CA SER A 174 -13.01 -15.85 1.81
C SER A 174 -12.16 -17.11 2.02
N ASP A 175 -10.86 -16.93 2.28
CA ASP A 175 -9.91 -18.03 2.57
C ASP A 175 -10.25 -18.82 3.84
N GLY A 176 -11.03 -18.21 4.75
CA GLY A 176 -11.53 -18.84 5.98
C GLY A 176 -12.84 -19.63 5.82
N GLY A 177 -13.38 -19.69 4.60
CA GLY A 177 -14.75 -20.16 4.32
C GLY A 177 -15.75 -19.01 4.26
N GLY A 178 -16.78 -19.13 3.41
CA GLY A 178 -17.78 -18.10 3.20
C GLY A 178 -17.44 -17.10 2.08
N TYR A 179 -18.20 -16.02 2.05
CA TYR A 179 -17.98 -14.87 1.17
C TYR A 179 -17.77 -13.59 1.98
N ILE A 180 -17.17 -12.59 1.36
CA ILE A 180 -17.06 -11.22 1.84
C ILE A 180 -17.55 -10.27 0.75
N CYS A 181 -18.36 -9.30 1.14
CA CYS A 181 -18.81 -8.23 0.26
C CYS A 181 -17.92 -7.00 0.43
N ASN A 182 -17.27 -6.59 -0.67
CA ASN A 182 -16.60 -5.28 -0.69
C ASN A 182 -17.64 -4.22 -0.99
N CYS A 183 -18.04 -3.49 0.04
CA CYS A 183 -19.10 -2.50 -0.05
C CYS A 183 -18.61 -1.19 -0.68
N PRO A 184 -19.36 -0.63 -1.65
CA PRO A 184 -19.07 0.70 -2.17
C PRO A 184 -19.22 1.76 -1.08
N MET A 185 -18.53 2.90 -1.27
CA MET A 185 -18.58 4.04 -0.36
C MET A 185 -20.04 4.46 -0.12
N GLY A 186 -20.39 4.68 1.14
CA GLY A 186 -21.76 4.99 1.56
C GLY A 186 -22.54 3.78 2.07
N THR A 187 -22.13 2.55 1.73
CA THR A 187 -22.78 1.32 2.22
C THR A 187 -21.91 0.54 3.21
N SER A 188 -22.55 -0.17 4.13
CA SER A 188 -21.93 -1.04 5.12
C SER A 188 -22.82 -2.26 5.43
N GLY A 189 -22.38 -3.13 6.34
CA GLY A 189 -23.06 -4.39 6.66
C GLY A 189 -22.42 -5.60 5.99
N THR A 190 -22.92 -6.80 6.30
CA THR A 190 -22.35 -8.05 5.79
C THR A 190 -22.58 -8.22 4.28
N ASN A 191 -23.72 -7.70 3.81
CA ASN A 191 -24.16 -7.77 2.43
C ASN A 191 -24.30 -6.36 1.81
N CYS A 192 -23.67 -5.33 2.39
CA CYS A 192 -23.79 -3.93 1.95
C CYS A 192 -25.22 -3.36 2.01
N GLU A 193 -26.02 -3.83 2.96
CA GLU A 193 -27.43 -3.50 3.16
C GLU A 193 -27.68 -2.26 4.02
N ILE A 194 -26.65 -1.74 4.70
CA ILE A 194 -26.77 -0.65 5.66
C ILE A 194 -26.29 0.65 5.02
N ASP A 195 -27.13 1.68 5.10
CA ASP A 195 -26.76 3.04 4.74
C ASP A 195 -25.87 3.64 5.82
N SER A 196 -24.64 4.01 5.45
CA SER A 196 -23.64 4.51 6.39
C SER A 196 -23.29 5.98 6.16
N LEU A 197 -23.78 6.58 5.08
CA LEU A 197 -23.52 7.96 4.71
C LEU A 197 -24.79 8.58 4.16
N ASN A 198 -25.15 9.76 4.65
CA ASN A 198 -26.17 10.57 4.02
C ASN A 198 -25.48 11.50 3.01
N GLU A 199 -25.56 11.19 1.72
CA GLU A 199 -24.83 11.95 0.71
C GLU A 199 -25.39 13.36 0.51
N CYS A 200 -26.62 13.64 0.96
CA CYS A 200 -27.22 14.97 0.92
C CYS A 200 -26.60 15.98 1.89
N ASP A 201 -25.89 15.54 2.93
CA ASP A 201 -25.22 16.44 3.88
C ASP A 201 -24.11 17.27 3.22
N SER A 202 -23.57 16.75 2.11
CA SER A 202 -22.56 17.45 1.29
C SER A 202 -23.14 18.56 0.38
N ASN A 203 -24.47 18.74 0.37
CA ASN A 203 -25.20 19.61 -0.55
C ASN A 203 -24.84 19.36 -2.03
N PRO A 204 -25.02 18.14 -2.54
CA PRO A 204 -24.53 17.78 -3.86
C PRO A 204 -25.35 18.40 -5.01
N CYS A 205 -26.61 18.81 -4.78
CA CYS A 205 -27.45 19.45 -5.78
C CYS A 205 -27.05 20.93 -5.98
N GLN A 206 -26.61 21.28 -7.19
CA GLN A 206 -25.98 22.57 -7.50
C GLN A 206 -26.97 23.72 -7.73
N HIS A 207 -28.28 23.42 -7.83
CA HIS A 207 -29.31 24.44 -7.98
C HIS A 207 -29.98 24.74 -6.62
N PRO A 208 -30.19 26.03 -6.25
CA PRO A 208 -30.75 26.40 -4.95
C PRO A 208 -32.18 25.88 -4.72
N ASP A 209 -32.98 25.77 -5.77
CA ASP A 209 -34.34 25.20 -5.70
C ASP A 209 -34.38 23.67 -5.89
N ALA A 210 -33.22 22.98 -5.97
CA ALA A 210 -33.19 21.53 -6.08
C ALA A 210 -33.32 20.86 -4.71
N ILE A 211 -34.13 19.80 -4.64
CA ILE A 211 -34.35 19.04 -3.40
C ILE A 211 -33.48 17.79 -3.45
N CYS A 212 -32.58 17.61 -2.48
CA CYS A 212 -31.81 16.39 -2.33
C CYS A 212 -32.61 15.35 -1.51
N GLN A 213 -32.64 14.11 -1.99
CA GLN A 213 -33.15 12.97 -1.23
C GLN A 213 -32.08 11.89 -1.13
N ASP A 214 -31.78 11.53 0.12
CA ASP A 214 -30.85 10.47 0.49
C ASP A 214 -31.37 9.08 0.09
N LYS A 215 -30.46 8.21 -0.37
CA LYS A 215 -30.73 6.82 -0.77
C LYS A 215 -29.59 5.92 -0.28
N LEU A 216 -29.87 4.63 -0.22
CA LEU A 216 -28.91 3.61 0.19
C LEU A 216 -27.66 3.60 -0.72
N GLY A 217 -26.56 4.22 -0.25
CA GLY A 217 -25.30 4.35 -0.99
C GLY A 217 -25.33 5.29 -2.20
N ASP A 218 -26.33 6.17 -2.32
CA ASP A 218 -26.41 7.19 -3.36
C ASP A 218 -27.39 8.32 -2.97
N TYR A 219 -27.50 9.38 -3.75
CA TYR A 219 -28.53 10.41 -3.58
C TYR A 219 -29.22 10.74 -4.88
N VAL A 220 -30.40 11.37 -4.75
CA VAL A 220 -31.18 11.87 -5.88
C VAL A 220 -31.48 13.35 -5.69
N CYS A 221 -31.13 14.17 -6.69
CA CYS A 221 -31.56 15.56 -6.76
C CYS A 221 -32.86 15.68 -7.56
N TYR A 222 -33.85 16.41 -7.06
CA TYR A 222 -35.02 16.82 -7.83
C TYR A 222 -34.77 18.21 -8.40
N CYS A 223 -34.56 18.26 -9.71
CA CYS A 223 -34.21 19.48 -10.43
C CYS A 223 -35.45 20.30 -10.80
N PRO A 224 -35.37 21.63 -10.67
CA PRO A 224 -36.41 22.52 -11.17
C PRO A 224 -36.46 22.53 -12.70
N ALA A 225 -37.54 23.10 -13.25
CA ALA A 225 -37.70 23.21 -14.68
C ALA A 225 -36.49 23.92 -15.31
N LYS A 226 -36.07 23.42 -16.47
CA LYS A 226 -34.91 23.84 -17.24
C LYS A 226 -33.54 23.42 -16.71
N HIS A 227 -33.49 22.59 -15.66
CA HIS A 227 -32.25 22.05 -15.11
C HIS A 227 -32.22 20.52 -15.15
N VAL A 228 -31.10 19.95 -15.57
CA VAL A 228 -30.86 18.51 -15.75
C VAL A 228 -29.47 18.13 -15.24
N GLY A 229 -29.14 16.83 -15.24
CA GLY A 229 -27.92 16.31 -14.63
C GLY A 229 -28.16 15.71 -13.24
N LYS A 230 -27.27 14.85 -12.75
CA LYS A 230 -27.44 14.14 -11.45
C LYS A 230 -27.57 15.12 -10.29
N ASN A 231 -26.93 16.27 -10.45
CA ASN A 231 -26.79 17.31 -9.45
C ASN A 231 -27.50 18.60 -9.90
N CYS A 232 -28.34 18.57 -10.95
CA CYS A 232 -28.98 19.74 -11.54
C CYS A 232 -28.01 20.80 -12.08
N GLU A 233 -26.82 20.36 -12.49
CA GLU A 233 -25.69 21.17 -12.93
C GLU A 233 -25.82 21.67 -14.38
N MET A 234 -26.68 21.05 -15.19
CA MET A 234 -26.86 21.38 -16.61
C MET A 234 -28.15 22.18 -16.84
N TYR A 235 -28.12 23.14 -17.76
CA TYR A 235 -29.29 23.92 -18.18
C TYR A 235 -29.81 23.44 -19.53
N ASP A 236 -31.09 23.10 -19.61
CA ASP A 236 -31.80 22.74 -20.84
C ASP A 236 -33.14 23.48 -20.88
N HIS A 237 -33.30 24.43 -21.80
CA HIS A 237 -34.48 25.28 -21.89
C HIS A 237 -35.82 24.52 -22.03
N ASN A 238 -35.79 23.29 -22.56
CA ASN A 238 -36.98 22.48 -22.82
C ASN A 238 -37.23 21.41 -21.75
N ALA A 239 -36.37 21.29 -20.74
CA ALA A 239 -36.48 20.25 -19.73
C ALA A 239 -37.58 20.56 -18.68
N PRO A 240 -38.52 19.64 -18.42
CA PRO A 240 -39.47 19.77 -17.32
C PRO A 240 -38.76 19.58 -15.96
N ALA A 241 -39.38 20.06 -14.88
CA ALA A 241 -38.92 19.74 -13.52
C ALA A 241 -39.01 18.22 -13.29
N GLY A 242 -38.03 17.63 -12.60
CA GLY A 242 -37.99 16.18 -12.43
C GLY A 242 -36.73 15.68 -11.73
N ILE A 243 -36.55 14.36 -11.71
CA ILE A 243 -35.38 13.73 -11.11
C ILE A 243 -34.14 14.05 -11.96
N GLY A 244 -33.11 14.58 -11.31
CA GLY A 244 -31.77 14.79 -11.83
C GLY A 244 -31.15 13.45 -12.19
N GLN A 245 -31.15 13.14 -13.48
CA GLN A 245 -30.55 11.94 -14.01
C GLN A 245 -29.18 12.28 -14.60
N THR A 246 -28.18 11.45 -14.33
CA THR A 246 -27.00 11.42 -15.18
C THR A 246 -27.45 11.10 -16.61
N VAL A 247 -26.78 11.66 -17.62
CA VAL A 247 -26.90 11.21 -19.02
C VAL A 247 -26.60 9.69 -19.14
N SER A 248 -26.03 9.06 -18.10
CA SER A 248 -25.87 7.61 -17.96
C SER A 248 -27.16 6.83 -17.67
N THR A 249 -28.28 7.46 -17.27
CA THR A 249 -29.57 6.76 -17.14
C THR A 249 -30.24 6.56 -18.49
N ILE A 250 -29.76 7.25 -19.54
CA ILE A 250 -30.08 6.90 -20.91
C ILE A 250 -29.28 5.65 -21.34
N ARG A 251 -28.22 5.19 -20.65
CA ARG A 251 -27.42 4.02 -21.10
C ARG A 251 -28.15 2.67 -21.08
N GLN A 252 -29.19 2.48 -20.27
CA GLN A 252 -29.99 1.26 -20.32
C GLN A 252 -30.96 1.27 -21.53
N ASP A 253 -31.49 2.43 -21.92
CA ASP A 253 -32.30 2.57 -23.15
C ASP A 253 -31.50 2.91 -24.42
N ILE A 254 -30.25 3.37 -24.31
CA ILE A 254 -29.31 3.62 -25.42
C ILE A 254 -28.86 2.31 -26.03
N LYS A 255 -28.68 1.23 -25.26
CA LYS A 255 -28.42 -0.09 -25.88
C LYS A 255 -29.55 -0.49 -26.83
N SER A 256 -30.80 -0.15 -26.49
CA SER A 256 -31.99 -0.40 -27.32
C SER A 256 -32.13 0.60 -28.48
N PHE A 257 -31.85 1.88 -28.25
CA PHE A 257 -31.97 2.94 -29.26
C PHE A 257 -30.83 2.91 -30.30
N TYR A 258 -29.56 2.79 -29.87
CA TYR A 258 -28.42 2.63 -30.79
C TYR A 258 -28.49 1.32 -31.56
N ALA A 259 -29.01 0.23 -30.98
CA ALA A 259 -29.23 -1.01 -31.72
C ALA A 259 -30.29 -0.85 -32.83
N LYS A 260 -31.38 -0.11 -32.56
CA LYS A 260 -32.42 0.18 -33.57
C LYS A 260 -31.94 1.15 -34.65
N ASP A 261 -31.13 2.14 -34.29
CA ASP A 261 -30.56 3.09 -35.26
C ASP A 261 -29.49 2.43 -36.15
N LEU A 262 -28.62 1.62 -35.54
CA LEU A 262 -27.61 0.84 -36.25
C LEU A 262 -28.24 -0.16 -37.23
N GLU A 263 -29.36 -0.79 -36.85
CA GLU A 263 -30.10 -1.67 -37.76
C GLU A 263 -30.71 -0.91 -38.94
N ARG A 264 -31.25 0.30 -38.70
CA ARG A 264 -31.75 1.17 -39.77
C ARG A 264 -30.64 1.60 -40.73
N GLU A 265 -29.46 1.95 -40.21
CA GLU A 265 -28.30 2.28 -41.04
C GLU A 265 -27.78 1.09 -41.83
N ARG A 266 -27.76 -0.12 -41.24
CA ARG A 266 -27.44 -1.36 -41.96
C ARG A 266 -28.38 -1.62 -43.14
N GLN A 267 -29.67 -1.39 -42.96
CA GLN A 267 -30.64 -1.47 -44.07
C GLN A 267 -30.39 -0.40 -45.14
N ASN A 268 -29.92 0.79 -44.77
CA ASN A 268 -29.51 1.82 -45.74
C ASN A 268 -28.22 1.44 -46.49
N CYS A 269 -27.26 0.77 -45.85
CA CYS A 269 -26.08 0.21 -46.52
C CYS A 269 -26.47 -0.83 -47.59
N LEU A 270 -27.47 -1.67 -47.31
CA LEU A 270 -28.01 -2.64 -48.26
C LEU A 270 -28.66 -1.95 -49.47
N LYS A 271 -29.43 -0.87 -49.25
CA LYS A 271 -30.02 -0.08 -50.35
C LYS A 271 -28.98 0.61 -51.22
N LYS A 272 -27.83 0.99 -50.65
CA LYS A 272 -26.71 1.62 -51.37
C LYS A 272 -25.77 0.60 -52.03
N ASN A 273 -26.07 -0.70 -51.95
CA ASN A 273 -25.23 -1.78 -52.48
C ASN A 273 -23.78 -1.80 -51.91
N CYS A 274 -23.57 -1.29 -50.69
CA CYS A 274 -22.26 -1.31 -50.04
C CYS A 274 -21.62 -2.72 -49.93
N PRO A 275 -22.37 -3.83 -49.77
CA PRO A 275 -21.77 -5.17 -49.76
C PRO A 275 -21.06 -5.58 -51.05
N MET A 276 -21.43 -5.01 -52.21
CA MET A 276 -20.76 -5.28 -53.49
C MET A 276 -19.57 -4.35 -53.74
N LYS A 277 -19.51 -3.24 -53.01
CA LYS A 277 -18.42 -2.26 -53.06
C LYS A 277 -17.31 -2.61 -52.07
N ARG A 278 -17.66 -3.28 -50.97
CA ARG A 278 -16.74 -3.78 -49.94
C ARG A 278 -15.51 -4.50 -50.52
N GLY A 279 -14.30 -4.01 -50.23
CA GLY A 279 -13.04 -4.68 -50.58
C GLY A 279 -12.61 -4.51 -52.04
N ASN A 280 -13.15 -3.50 -52.73
CA ASN A 280 -12.78 -3.13 -54.10
C ASN A 280 -11.55 -2.19 -54.15
N ARG A 281 -11.00 -1.78 -53.00
CA ARG A 281 -9.87 -0.84 -52.82
C ARG A 281 -10.16 0.60 -53.23
N VAL A 282 -11.44 0.95 -53.37
CA VAL A 282 -11.91 2.30 -53.67
C VAL A 282 -12.77 2.71 -52.49
N CYS A 283 -12.44 3.81 -51.83
CA CYS A 283 -13.25 4.28 -50.72
C CYS A 283 -14.54 4.94 -51.25
N ASP A 284 -15.65 4.20 -51.24
CA ASP A 284 -16.97 4.73 -51.53
C ASP A 284 -17.47 5.51 -50.29
N GLU A 285 -17.38 6.86 -50.32
CA GLU A 285 -17.72 7.73 -49.18
C GLU A 285 -19.14 7.49 -48.62
N GLU A 286 -20.08 7.09 -49.46
CA GLU A 286 -21.46 6.75 -49.09
C GLU A 286 -21.60 5.46 -48.27
N CYS A 287 -20.56 4.62 -48.28
CA CYS A 287 -20.36 3.38 -47.53
C CYS A 287 -19.31 3.53 -46.41
N ASN A 288 -18.75 4.73 -46.23
CA ASN A 288 -17.79 5.06 -45.18
C ASN A 288 -18.50 5.35 -43.83
N SER A 289 -19.20 4.36 -43.30
CA SER A 289 -19.82 4.42 -41.99
C SER A 289 -19.59 3.13 -41.22
N TYR A 290 -19.67 3.22 -39.89
CA TYR A 290 -19.54 2.06 -39.01
C TYR A 290 -20.57 0.96 -39.32
N ALA A 291 -21.80 1.34 -39.69
CA ALA A 291 -22.86 0.39 -40.05
C ALA A 291 -22.58 -0.38 -41.37
N CYS A 292 -21.80 0.20 -42.28
CA CYS A 292 -21.42 -0.40 -43.56
C CYS A 292 -20.02 -1.04 -43.53
N ASP A 293 -19.47 -1.29 -42.33
CA ASP A 293 -18.12 -1.80 -42.11
C ASP A 293 -17.02 -0.98 -42.82
N PHE A 294 -17.20 0.34 -42.91
CA PHE A 294 -16.26 1.28 -43.55
C PHE A 294 -15.82 0.84 -44.94
N ASP A 295 -16.79 0.41 -45.75
CA ASP A 295 -16.57 -0.12 -47.10
C ASP A 295 -15.57 -1.29 -47.13
N GLY A 296 -15.56 -2.12 -46.08
CA GLY A 296 -14.64 -3.24 -45.95
C GLY A 296 -13.23 -2.87 -45.54
N ASN A 297 -13.10 -1.73 -44.86
CA ASN A 297 -11.84 -1.08 -44.50
C ASN A 297 -11.10 -0.44 -45.69
N ASP A 298 -11.73 -0.30 -46.86
CA ASP A 298 -11.19 0.51 -47.95
C ASP A 298 -11.16 2.01 -47.57
N CYS A 299 -11.98 2.41 -46.59
CA CYS A 299 -12.00 3.75 -45.99
C CYS A 299 -11.40 3.75 -44.55
N SER A 300 -10.07 3.76 -44.44
CA SER A 300 -9.38 3.90 -43.15
C SER A 300 -9.12 5.37 -42.78
N LEU A 301 -10.01 5.93 -41.95
CA LEU A 301 -9.81 7.08 -41.04
C LEU A 301 -9.30 8.40 -41.65
N GLY A 302 -10.23 9.31 -41.99
CA GLY A 302 -9.97 10.68 -42.47
C GLY A 302 -9.41 11.68 -41.45
N ILE A 303 -8.72 11.22 -40.40
CA ILE A 303 -7.89 12.07 -39.55
C ILE A 303 -6.52 11.40 -39.50
N ASN A 304 -5.48 12.10 -39.95
CA ASN A 304 -4.11 11.61 -39.90
C ASN A 304 -3.49 12.00 -38.55
N PRO A 305 -3.41 11.10 -37.55
CA PRO A 305 -2.82 11.42 -36.25
C PRO A 305 -1.30 11.62 -36.32
N TRP A 306 -0.66 11.30 -37.46
CA TRP A 306 0.76 11.59 -37.73
C TRP A 306 0.95 12.89 -38.52
N ALA A 307 -0.08 13.71 -38.72
CA ALA A 307 0.01 14.95 -39.51
C ALA A 307 1.09 15.92 -38.99
N ASN A 308 1.37 15.88 -37.68
CA ASN A 308 2.39 16.70 -37.03
C ASN A 308 3.70 15.94 -36.74
N CYS A 309 3.81 14.67 -37.09
CA CYS A 309 5.02 13.87 -36.86
C CYS A 309 6.11 14.24 -37.88
N THR A 310 7.21 14.84 -37.40
CA THR A 310 8.32 15.30 -38.25
C THR A 310 9.53 14.36 -38.24
N ALA A 311 9.37 13.12 -37.78
CA ALA A 311 10.47 12.17 -37.71
C ALA A 311 11.05 11.84 -39.11
N PRO A 312 12.35 11.51 -39.22
CA PRO A 312 12.99 11.15 -40.49
C PRO A 312 12.44 9.85 -41.09
N THR A 313 11.94 8.97 -40.22
CA THR A 313 11.40 7.65 -40.52
C THR A 313 9.87 7.67 -40.50
N LYS A 314 9.25 6.72 -41.19
CA LYS A 314 7.79 6.62 -41.27
C LYS A 314 7.25 5.99 -39.98
N CYS A 315 7.03 6.79 -38.93
CA CYS A 315 6.63 6.29 -37.61
C CYS A 315 5.34 5.45 -37.58
N TRP A 316 4.42 5.65 -38.53
CA TRP A 316 3.23 4.79 -38.66
C TRP A 316 3.54 3.34 -39.06
N ALA A 317 4.72 3.08 -39.66
CA ALA A 317 5.13 1.74 -40.09
C ALA A 317 5.85 0.94 -38.99
N VAL A 318 6.28 1.62 -37.93
CA VAL A 318 7.00 1.05 -36.77
C VAL A 318 6.26 1.23 -35.45
N PHE A 319 5.09 1.87 -35.48
CA PHE A 319 4.26 2.09 -34.31
C PHE A 319 3.81 0.77 -33.65
N MET A 320 4.19 0.55 -32.39
CA MET A 320 3.81 -0.63 -31.59
C MET A 320 4.31 -1.95 -32.19
N ASP A 321 5.50 -1.94 -32.79
CA ASP A 321 6.15 -3.13 -33.36
C ASP A 321 7.02 -3.89 -32.33
N GLY A 322 7.18 -3.33 -31.13
CA GLY A 322 7.96 -3.89 -30.02
C GLY A 322 9.45 -3.55 -30.05
N ILE A 323 9.90 -2.68 -30.97
CA ILE A 323 11.28 -2.21 -31.08
C ILE A 323 11.30 -0.71 -30.82
N CYS A 324 11.93 -0.27 -29.72
CA CYS A 324 12.03 1.15 -29.43
C CYS A 324 12.79 1.91 -30.55
N ASN A 325 12.06 2.72 -31.31
CA ASN A 325 12.55 3.66 -32.30
C ASN A 325 12.52 5.07 -31.68
N GLU A 326 13.66 5.48 -31.11
CA GLU A 326 13.81 6.77 -30.41
C GLU A 326 13.40 7.99 -31.26
N GLU A 327 13.54 7.91 -32.58
CA GLU A 327 13.12 8.97 -33.51
C GLU A 327 11.59 9.17 -33.52
N CYS A 328 10.82 8.15 -33.18
CA CYS A 328 9.36 8.13 -33.09
C CYS A 328 8.85 8.30 -31.64
N ASN A 329 9.75 8.36 -30.66
CA ASN A 329 9.44 8.49 -29.23
C ASN A 329 9.18 9.94 -28.80
N ASN A 330 8.19 10.58 -29.43
CA ASN A 330 7.77 11.95 -29.11
C ASN A 330 6.24 12.09 -29.22
N PRO A 331 5.65 13.14 -28.63
CA PRO A 331 4.20 13.33 -28.62
C PRO A 331 3.58 13.43 -30.01
N GLU A 332 4.28 14.07 -30.95
CA GLU A 332 3.83 14.30 -32.33
C GLU A 332 3.78 13.00 -33.15
N CYS A 333 4.62 12.03 -32.79
CA CYS A 333 4.72 10.70 -33.39
C CYS A 333 4.15 9.59 -32.50
N LEU A 334 3.34 9.96 -31.50
CA LEU A 334 2.58 9.04 -30.62
C LEU A 334 3.45 8.09 -29.77
N PHE A 335 4.64 8.55 -29.38
CA PHE A 335 5.58 7.84 -28.49
C PHE A 335 5.92 6.42 -28.96
N ASP A 336 6.00 6.21 -30.27
CA ASP A 336 6.33 4.91 -30.86
C ASP A 336 5.46 3.75 -30.32
N GLY A 337 4.15 4.00 -30.14
CA GLY A 337 3.24 2.98 -29.59
C GLY A 337 3.50 2.60 -28.13
N ARG A 338 4.37 3.35 -27.44
CA ARG A 338 4.98 3.07 -26.12
C ARG A 338 6.02 1.95 -26.11
N ASP A 339 6.59 1.58 -27.26
CA ASP A 339 7.66 0.58 -27.30
C ASP A 339 8.95 1.07 -26.61
N CYS A 340 9.17 2.39 -26.56
CA CYS A 340 10.25 3.02 -25.82
C CYS A 340 9.97 3.25 -24.33
N GLN A 341 8.75 2.95 -23.87
CA GLN A 341 8.46 3.01 -22.45
C GLN A 341 9.25 1.87 -21.77
N LYS A 342 10.32 2.24 -21.07
CA LYS A 342 10.99 1.30 -20.17
C LYS A 342 9.92 0.75 -19.23
N ILE A 343 9.66 -0.55 -19.34
CA ILE A 343 9.03 -1.29 -18.26
C ILE A 343 10.03 -1.20 -17.11
N LEU A 344 9.87 -0.19 -16.25
CA LEU A 344 10.65 -0.06 -15.04
C LEU A 344 10.47 -1.38 -14.29
N GLN A 345 11.59 -1.95 -13.86
CA GLN A 345 11.53 -3.09 -12.96
C GLN A 345 10.68 -2.67 -11.76
N PRO A 346 9.84 -3.55 -11.20
CA PRO A 346 9.13 -3.24 -9.97
C PRO A 346 10.15 -2.77 -8.92
N CYS A 347 9.81 -1.72 -8.16
CA CYS A 347 10.60 -1.32 -7.01
C CYS A 347 10.99 -2.56 -6.21
N ASN A 348 12.23 -2.61 -5.73
CA ASN A 348 12.64 -3.70 -4.86
C ASN A 348 11.61 -3.82 -3.71
N PRO A 349 10.96 -4.98 -3.52
CA PRO A 349 9.83 -5.13 -2.58
C PRO A 349 10.14 -4.69 -1.15
N ILE A 350 11.42 -4.74 -0.77
CA ILE A 350 11.91 -4.29 0.54
C ILE A 350 11.83 -2.76 0.65
N TYR A 351 12.18 -2.06 -0.44
CA TYR A 351 12.08 -0.60 -0.52
C TYR A 351 10.65 -0.16 -0.84
N ASP A 352 9.87 -0.89 -1.63
CA ASP A 352 8.49 -0.54 -1.99
C ASP A 352 7.61 -0.28 -0.76
N ALA A 353 7.62 -1.21 0.21
CA ALA A 353 6.88 -1.03 1.47
C ALA A 353 7.44 0.06 2.39
N TYR A 354 8.76 0.31 2.32
CA TYR A 354 9.42 1.38 3.09
C TYR A 354 9.10 2.75 2.49
N CYS A 355 9.29 2.91 1.17
CA CYS A 355 9.00 4.11 0.41
C CYS A 355 7.52 4.47 0.51
N GLN A 356 6.60 3.50 0.42
CA GLN A 356 5.17 3.76 0.58
C GLN A 356 4.79 4.32 1.97
N LYS A 357 5.47 3.89 3.04
CA LYS A 357 5.21 4.38 4.41
C LYS A 357 5.90 5.70 4.74
N HIS A 358 6.98 6.01 4.02
CA HIS A 358 7.81 7.19 4.26
C HIS A 358 7.67 8.25 3.14
N TYR A 359 6.81 8.00 2.14
CA TYR A 359 6.50 8.94 1.09
C TYR A 359 5.86 10.22 1.66
N ALA A 360 6.35 11.37 1.21
CA ALA A 360 5.88 12.69 1.61
C ALA A 360 5.93 12.99 3.13
N ASN A 361 6.78 12.28 3.89
CA ASN A 361 6.98 12.52 5.33
C ASN A 361 7.88 13.75 5.65
N GLY A 362 8.38 14.46 4.63
CA GLY A 362 9.25 15.63 4.78
C GLY A 362 10.75 15.31 4.95
N HIS A 363 11.16 14.04 4.89
CA HIS A 363 12.55 13.60 4.91
C HIS A 363 12.96 12.97 3.57
N CYS A 364 14.23 13.14 3.19
CA CYS A 364 14.76 12.64 1.92
C CYS A 364 15.40 11.25 2.11
N ASP A 365 14.70 10.20 1.70
CA ASP A 365 15.15 8.82 1.78
C ASP A 365 15.89 8.41 0.49
N TYR A 366 17.23 8.40 0.53
CA TYR A 366 18.07 8.11 -0.63
C TYR A 366 17.83 6.73 -1.28
N GLY A 367 17.31 5.74 -0.53
CA GLY A 367 16.95 4.42 -1.05
C GLY A 367 15.66 4.41 -1.90
N CYS A 368 14.82 5.44 -1.76
CA CYS A 368 13.58 5.64 -2.51
C CYS A 368 13.72 6.63 -3.67
N ASN A 369 14.88 7.28 -3.79
CA ASN A 369 15.12 8.31 -4.79
C ASN A 369 15.67 7.71 -6.10
N ASN A 370 14.91 6.82 -6.72
CA ASN A 370 15.19 6.24 -8.03
C ASN A 370 13.90 6.16 -8.85
N ALA A 371 14.00 5.90 -10.15
CA ALA A 371 12.84 5.93 -11.04
C ALA A 371 11.91 4.72 -10.81
N GLU A 372 12.40 3.66 -10.15
CA GLU A 372 11.68 2.42 -9.90
C GLU A 372 10.76 2.44 -8.66
N CYS A 373 10.92 3.35 -7.66
CA CYS A 373 10.36 3.25 -6.28
C CYS A 373 9.38 4.34 -5.77
#